data_AF-A0A9E2VDS8-F1
#
_entry.id   AF-A0A9E2VDS8-F1
#
_cell.length_a   1.000
_cell.length_b   1.000
_cell.length_c   1.000
_cell.angle_alpha   90.00
_cell.angle_beta   90.00
_cell.angle_gamma   90.00
#
_symmetry.space_group_name_H-M   'P 1'
#
loop_
_entity.id
_entity.type
_entity.pdbx_description
1 polymer ?
#
loop_
_entity_poly.entity_id
_entity_poly.type
_entity_poly.pdbx_seq_one_letter_code
_entity_poly.pdbx_strand_id
1 'polypeptide(L)'
;MGKAKIGFEVDESDLANAKAFVAKHGGSLNKLVSALFASLGQADASRAPALDPSTRILMSASTGEISVTEAARLLDVPDAGYVLRRLADHGFPLPGLSQSDAQKQLEAARQALDECLLEPAATPRKRRKRAGRPIET
;
A
#
# COMPACT_ATOMS: atom_id res chain seq x y z
N MET A 1 -49.96 7.57 -4.40
CA MET A 1 -48.66 8.16 -3.98
C MET A 1 -48.85 8.83 -2.62
N GLY A 2 -48.40 8.18 -1.55
CA GLY A 2 -48.54 8.71 -0.19
C GLY A 2 -47.52 9.81 0.07
N LYS A 3 -47.97 11.01 0.44
CA LYS A 3 -47.09 12.09 0.89
C LYS A 3 -46.73 11.81 2.36
N ALA A 4 -45.51 11.37 2.63
CA ALA A 4 -45.01 11.29 4.02
C ALA A 4 -44.84 12.72 4.57
N LYS A 5 -45.49 13.04 5.69
CA LYS A 5 -45.25 14.26 6.45
C LYS A 5 -44.24 13.92 7.54
N ILE A 6 -43.01 14.40 7.38
CA ILE A 6 -41.99 14.29 8.44
C ILE A 6 -42.20 15.51 9.35
N GLY A 7 -42.67 15.28 10.57
CA GLY A 7 -42.72 16.29 11.61
C GLY A 7 -41.44 16.18 12.45
N PHE A 8 -40.70 17.28 12.57
CA PHE A 8 -39.59 17.39 13.51
C PHE A 8 -40.04 18.31 14.65
N GLU A 9 -39.84 17.89 15.88
CA GLU A 9 -39.95 18.77 17.04
C GLU A 9 -38.67 19.60 17.11
N VAL A 10 -38.81 20.93 17.11
CA VAL A 10 -37.71 21.89 17.20
C VAL A 10 -38.00 22.78 18.39
N ASP A 11 -36.99 23.01 19.23
CA ASP A 11 -37.09 23.93 20.35
C ASP A 11 -37.45 25.34 19.86
N GLU A 12 -38.41 25.98 20.53
CA GLU A 12 -38.92 27.31 20.13
C GLU A 12 -37.81 28.38 20.16
N SER A 13 -36.85 28.22 21.08
CA SER A 13 -35.71 29.13 21.24
C SER A 13 -34.75 29.06 20.04
N ASP A 14 -34.45 27.85 19.58
CA ASP A 14 -33.61 27.61 18.40
C ASP A 14 -34.28 28.06 17.11
N LEU A 15 -35.60 27.86 16.99
CA LEU A 15 -36.36 28.34 15.84
C LEU A 15 -36.38 29.87 15.77
N ALA A 16 -36.50 30.56 16.90
CA ALA A 16 -36.45 32.02 16.98
C ALA A 16 -35.07 32.55 16.56
N ASN A 17 -34.00 31.93 17.05
CA ASN A 17 -32.61 32.28 16.69
C ASN A 17 -32.34 32.06 15.19
N ALA A 18 -32.77 30.93 14.63
CA ALA A 18 -32.63 30.64 13.21
C ALA A 18 -33.40 31.64 12.33
N LYS A 19 -34.62 32.02 12.73
CA LYS A 19 -35.40 33.06 12.03
C LYS A 19 -34.72 34.44 12.10
N ALA A 20 -34.18 34.81 13.25
CA ALA A 20 -33.44 36.07 13.41
C ALA A 20 -32.17 36.10 12.54
N PHE A 21 -31.45 34.99 12.45
CA PHE A 21 -30.29 34.84 11.57
C PHE A 21 -30.67 35.01 10.10
N VAL A 22 -31.73 34.32 9.66
CA VAL A 22 -32.25 34.42 8.30
C VAL A 22 -32.68 35.85 7.94
N ALA A 23 -33.36 36.54 8.86
CA ALA A 23 -33.80 37.92 8.68
C ALA A 23 -32.63 38.90 8.53
N LYS A 24 -31.53 38.70 9.28
CA LYS A 24 -30.31 39.52 9.19
C LYS A 24 -29.53 39.30 7.90
N HIS A 25 -29.55 38.09 7.35
CA HIS A 25 -28.77 37.71 6.18
C HIS A 25 -29.57 37.68 4.86
N GLY A 26 -30.83 38.11 4.88
CA GLY A 26 -31.67 38.23 3.67
C GLY A 26 -32.03 36.88 3.01
N GLY A 27 -32.01 35.79 3.79
CA GLY A 27 -32.21 34.43 3.29
C GLY A 27 -33.63 33.89 3.46
N SER A 28 -33.82 32.59 3.20
CA SER A 28 -34.99 31.86 3.68
C SER A 28 -34.56 30.65 4.51
N LEU A 29 -35.30 30.36 5.58
CA LEU A 29 -35.01 29.24 6.47
C LEU A 29 -35.02 27.90 5.72
N ASN A 30 -36.00 27.71 4.82
CA ASN A 30 -36.07 26.52 3.99
C ASN A 30 -34.83 26.34 3.11
N LYS A 31 -34.22 27.42 2.59
CA LYS A 31 -32.98 27.32 1.81
C LYS A 31 -31.81 26.86 2.66
N LEU A 32 -31.69 27.33 3.92
CA LEU A 32 -30.63 26.87 4.83
C LEU A 32 -30.81 25.41 5.19
N VAL A 33 -32.04 24.98 5.47
CA VAL A 33 -32.35 23.58 5.79
C VAL A 33 -32.07 22.68 4.57
N SER A 34 -32.49 23.08 3.36
CA SER A 34 -32.16 22.35 2.14
C SER A 34 -30.66 22.29 1.86
N ALA A 35 -29.92 23.38 2.10
CA ALA A 35 -28.46 23.40 1.95
C ALA A 35 -27.76 22.50 2.97
N LEU A 36 -28.25 22.46 4.21
CA LEU A 36 -27.75 21.56 5.25
C LEU A 36 -27.97 20.09 4.86
N PHE A 37 -29.18 19.72 4.43
CA PHE A 37 -29.45 18.35 3.98
C PHE A 37 -28.64 17.97 2.74
N ALA A 38 -28.44 18.90 1.81
CA ALA A 38 -27.56 18.68 0.66
C ALA A 38 -26.10 18.47 1.08
N SER A 39 -25.61 19.23 2.05
CA SER A 39 -24.26 19.12 2.60
C SER A 39 -24.05 17.80 3.37
N LEU A 40 -25.05 17.37 4.15
CA LEU A 40 -24.99 16.09 4.88
C LEU A 40 -24.89 14.90 3.92
N GLY A 41 -25.66 14.92 2.82
CA GLY A 41 -25.55 13.89 1.78
C GLY A 41 -24.20 13.87 1.04
N GLN A 42 -23.50 15.01 0.96
CA GLN A 42 -22.17 15.10 0.37
C GLN A 42 -21.05 14.68 1.33
N ALA A 43 -21.22 14.93 2.63
CA ALA A 43 -20.24 14.58 3.66
C ALA A 43 -20.05 13.06 3.78
N ASP A 44 -21.11 12.27 3.56
CA ASP A 44 -21.02 10.80 3.55
C ASP A 44 -20.40 10.25 2.26
N ALA A 45 -20.65 10.86 1.11
CA ALA A 45 -20.07 10.42 -0.17
C ALA A 45 -18.56 10.69 -0.27
N SER A 46 -18.06 11.69 0.45
CA SER A 46 -16.63 12.05 0.51
C SER A 46 -15.87 11.32 1.63
N ARG A 47 -16.58 10.55 2.46
CA ARG A 47 -16.03 9.67 3.50
C ARG A 47 -15.92 8.22 3.00
N ALA A 48 -15.40 8.01 1.79
CA ALA A 48 -14.78 6.72 1.52
C ALA A 48 -13.70 6.53 2.58
N PRO A 49 -13.67 5.41 3.33
CA PRO A 49 -12.62 5.19 4.31
C PRO A 49 -11.30 5.32 3.57
N ALA A 50 -10.48 6.29 3.98
CA ALA A 50 -9.16 6.48 3.39
C ALA A 50 -8.42 5.15 3.56
N LEU A 51 -8.24 4.43 2.45
CA LEU A 51 -7.49 3.18 2.43
C LEU A 51 -6.14 3.46 3.09
N ASP A 52 -5.82 2.66 4.11
CA ASP A 52 -4.55 2.74 4.79
C ASP A 52 -3.41 2.72 3.73
N PRO A 53 -2.43 3.64 3.79
CA PRO A 53 -1.36 3.72 2.81
C PRO A 53 -0.65 2.37 2.60
N SER A 54 -0.51 1.55 3.65
CA SER A 54 0.07 0.22 3.55
C SER A 54 -0.77 -0.72 2.68
N THR A 55 -2.09 -0.69 2.85
CA THR A 55 -3.04 -1.48 2.06
C THR A 55 -3.01 -1.05 0.59
N ARG A 56 -2.86 0.25 0.30
CA ARG A 56 -2.71 0.72 -1.07
C ARG A 56 -1.45 0.15 -1.73
N ILE A 57 -0.32 0.17 -1.03
CA ILE A 57 0.95 -0.38 -1.55
C ILE A 57 0.83 -1.89 -1.79
N LEU A 58 0.23 -2.63 -0.85
CA LEU A 58 -0.03 -4.07 -1.01
C LEU A 58 -0.93 -4.35 -2.22
N MET A 59 -1.97 -3.54 -2.43
CA MET A 59 -2.86 -3.68 -3.57
C MET A 59 -2.12 -3.45 -4.89
N SER A 60 -1.29 -2.40 -4.99
CA SER A 60 -0.44 -2.15 -6.18
C SER A 60 0.58 -3.26 -6.42
N ALA A 61 1.12 -3.88 -5.37
CA ALA A 61 2.00 -5.03 -5.50
C ALA A 61 1.26 -6.28 -5.99
N SER A 62 0.03 -6.47 -5.53
CA SER A 62 -0.86 -7.58 -5.91
C SER A 62 -1.31 -7.49 -7.37
N THR A 63 -1.61 -6.28 -7.85
CA THR A 63 -1.99 -6.03 -9.25
C THR A 63 -0.78 -6.02 -10.20
N GLY A 64 0.45 -6.07 -9.67
CA GLY A 64 1.68 -6.03 -10.46
C GLY A 64 2.05 -4.64 -10.98
N GLU A 65 1.43 -3.57 -10.46
CA GLU A 65 1.81 -2.18 -10.77
C GLU A 65 3.22 -1.85 -10.25
N ILE A 66 3.59 -2.43 -9.11
CA ILE A 66 4.92 -2.30 -8.52
C ILE A 66 5.51 -3.68 -8.24
N SER A 67 6.83 -3.77 -8.28
CA SER A 67 7.53 -5.01 -7.92
C SER A 67 7.45 -5.26 -6.41
N VAL A 68 7.59 -6.53 -6.02
CA VAL A 68 7.59 -6.95 -4.60
C VAL A 68 8.76 -6.33 -3.82
N THR A 69 9.87 -6.07 -4.50
CA THR A 69 11.05 -5.40 -3.92
C THR A 69 10.83 -3.91 -3.71
N GLU A 70 10.11 -3.24 -4.62
CA GLU A 70 9.75 -1.84 -4.46
C GLU A 70 8.70 -1.66 -3.38
N ALA A 71 7.72 -2.56 -3.32
CA ALA A 71 6.75 -2.62 -2.23
C ALA A 71 7.44 -2.80 -0.86
N ALA A 72 8.52 -3.58 -0.78
CA ALA A 72 9.28 -3.77 0.45
C ALA A 72 9.92 -2.46 0.94
N ARG A 73 10.48 -1.67 0.02
CA ARG A 73 11.04 -0.34 0.32
C ARG A 73 9.96 0.64 0.78
N LEU A 74 8.82 0.67 0.10
CA LEU A 74 7.72 1.59 0.43
C LEU A 74 7.03 1.25 1.76
N LEU A 75 7.03 -0.03 2.15
CA LEU A 75 6.47 -0.52 3.42
C LEU A 75 7.49 -0.54 4.57
N ASP A 76 8.75 -0.15 4.31
CA ASP A 76 9.87 -0.21 5.26
C ASP A 76 10.03 -1.61 5.89
N VAL A 77 9.94 -2.65 5.06
CA VAL A 77 10.12 -4.05 5.46
C VAL A 77 11.42 -4.63 4.88
N PRO A 78 12.05 -5.60 5.59
CA PRO A 78 13.42 -6.01 5.28
C PRO A 78 13.56 -6.75 3.93
N ASP A 79 12.53 -7.47 3.49
CA ASP A 79 12.59 -8.24 2.25
C ASP A 79 11.23 -8.41 1.56
N ALA A 80 11.27 -8.94 0.34
CA ALA A 80 10.09 -9.28 -0.45
C ALA A 80 9.26 -10.40 0.19
N GLY A 81 9.85 -11.28 0.99
CA GLY A 81 9.14 -12.35 1.70
C GLY A 81 8.14 -11.80 2.72
N TYR A 82 8.48 -10.72 3.43
CA TYR A 82 7.56 -10.01 4.33
C TYR A 82 6.38 -9.40 3.58
N VAL A 83 6.58 -8.90 2.36
CA VAL A 83 5.50 -8.37 1.51
C VAL A 83 4.57 -9.51 1.07
N LEU A 84 5.11 -10.64 0.60
CA LEU A 84 4.32 -11.81 0.20
C LEU A 84 3.50 -12.36 1.37
N ARG A 85 4.08 -12.39 2.58
CA ARG A 85 3.37 -12.77 3.80
C ARG A 85 2.22 -11.81 4.10
N ARG A 86 2.45 -10.49 4.04
CA ARG A 86 1.38 -9.49 4.25
C ARG A 86 0.28 -9.58 3.19
N LEU A 87 0.63 -9.87 1.94
CA LEU A 87 -0.37 -10.11 0.88
C LEU A 87 -1.27 -11.30 1.25
N ALA A 88 -0.68 -12.40 1.69
CA ALA A 88 -1.42 -13.58 2.14
C ALA A 88 -2.29 -13.28 3.38
N ASP A 89 -1.76 -12.58 4.38
CA ASP A 89 -2.48 -12.21 5.61
C ASP A 89 -3.69 -11.31 5.32
N HIS A 90 -3.60 -10.45 4.31
CA HIS A 90 -4.69 -9.57 3.86
C HIS A 90 -5.58 -10.18 2.77
N GLY A 91 -5.33 -11.43 2.36
CA GLY A 91 -6.12 -12.13 1.33
C GLY A 91 -5.94 -11.60 -0.09
N PHE A 92 -4.87 -10.84 -0.36
CA PHE A 92 -4.56 -10.37 -1.70
C PHE A 92 -3.92 -11.48 -2.54
N PRO A 93 -4.26 -11.58 -3.83
CA PRO A 93 -3.61 -12.55 -4.70
C PRO A 93 -2.11 -12.24 -4.81
N LEU A 94 -1.31 -13.29 -4.77
CA LEU A 94 0.13 -13.17 -4.99
C LEU A 94 0.38 -12.78 -6.44
N PRO A 95 1.34 -11.87 -6.71
CA PRO A 95 1.70 -11.52 -8.07
C PRO A 95 2.17 -12.78 -8.80
N GLY A 96 1.44 -13.15 -9.85
CA GLY A 96 1.73 -14.34 -10.64
C GLY A 96 3.03 -14.15 -11.42
N LEU A 97 3.97 -15.09 -11.26
CA LEU A 97 5.11 -15.19 -12.16
C LEU A 97 4.67 -15.86 -13.47
N SER A 98 5.19 -15.39 -14.60
CA SER A 98 5.04 -16.11 -15.85
C SER A 98 5.69 -17.49 -15.74
N GLN A 99 5.14 -18.51 -16.40
CA GLN A 99 5.72 -19.87 -16.34
C GLN A 99 7.18 -19.90 -16.82
N SER A 100 7.52 -19.08 -17.82
CA SER A 100 8.89 -18.95 -18.32
C SER A 100 9.84 -18.35 -17.30
N ASP A 101 9.40 -17.36 -16.52
CA ASP A 101 10.25 -16.73 -15.50
C ASP A 101 10.40 -17.63 -14.27
N ALA A 102 9.33 -18.33 -13.90
CA ALA A 102 9.38 -19.35 -12.85
C ALA A 102 10.37 -20.48 -13.20
N GLN A 103 10.36 -20.97 -14.44
CA GLN A 103 11.32 -21.99 -14.90
C GLN A 103 12.76 -21.49 -14.86
N LYS A 104 13.03 -20.27 -15.37
CA LYS A 104 14.37 -19.67 -15.31
C LYS A 104 14.87 -19.51 -13.88
N GLN A 105 14.01 -19.05 -12.97
CA GLN A 105 14.38 -18.93 -11.55
C GLN A 105 14.64 -20.29 -10.91
N LEU A 106 13.86 -21.31 -11.24
CA LEU A 106 14.05 -22.67 -10.73
C LEU A 106 15.37 -23.26 -11.23
N GLU A 107 15.70 -23.09 -12.52
CA GLU A 107 16.99 -23.51 -13.08
C GLU A 107 18.17 -22.79 -12.42
N ALA A 108 18.08 -21.47 -12.24
CA ALA A 108 19.12 -20.69 -11.57
C ALA A 108 19.30 -21.09 -10.09
N ALA A 109 18.20 -21.32 -9.37
CA ALA A 109 18.23 -21.77 -7.98
C ALA A 109 18.85 -23.18 -7.87
N ARG A 110 18.54 -24.07 -8.84
CA ARG A 110 19.12 -25.40 -8.91
C ARG A 110 20.62 -25.35 -9.18
N GLN A 111 21.07 -24.53 -10.12
CA GLN A 111 22.50 -24.32 -10.40
C GLN A 111 23.24 -23.80 -9.16
N ALA A 112 22.69 -22.80 -8.47
CA ALA A 112 23.28 -22.28 -7.24
C ALA A 112 23.37 -23.33 -6.13
N LEU A 113 22.33 -24.17 -5.97
CA LEU A 113 22.36 -25.29 -5.02
C LEU A 113 23.43 -26.32 -5.39
N ASP A 114 23.53 -26.68 -6.66
CA ASP A 114 24.54 -27.63 -7.14
C ASP A 114 25.97 -27.08 -6.91
N GLU A 115 26.19 -25.77 -7.12
CA GLU A 115 27.47 -25.10 -6.82
C GLU A 115 27.80 -25.08 -5.33
N CYS A 116 26.82 -24.89 -4.45
CA CYS A 116 27.03 -24.94 -2.99
C CYS A 116 27.28 -26.35 -2.45
N LEU A 117 26.77 -27.38 -3.13
CA LEU A 117 26.94 -28.79 -2.75
C LEU A 117 28.26 -29.39 -3.24
N LEU A 118 28.93 -28.74 -4.19
CA LEU A 118 30.29 -29.10 -4.60
C LEU A 118 31.29 -28.48 -3.62
N GLU A 119 32.19 -29.29 -3.05
CA GLU A 119 33.28 -28.76 -2.23
C GLU A 119 34.09 -27.72 -3.03
N PRO A 120 34.43 -26.56 -2.44
CA PRO A 120 35.17 -25.54 -3.14
C PRO A 120 36.50 -26.12 -3.60
N ALA A 121 36.69 -26.22 -4.91
CA ALA A 121 37.91 -26.73 -5.52
C ALA A 121 39.12 -26.05 -4.89
N ALA A 122 39.99 -26.83 -4.25
CA ALA A 122 41.16 -26.35 -3.54
C ALA A 122 41.93 -25.37 -4.42
N THR A 123 41.99 -24.10 -3.98
CA THR A 123 42.71 -23.07 -4.72
C THR A 123 44.17 -23.50 -4.89
N PRO A 124 44.70 -23.58 -6.13
CA PRO A 124 46.08 -23.96 -6.33
C PRO A 124 46.98 -22.89 -5.71
N ARG A 125 47.67 -23.24 -4.61
CA ARG A 125 48.69 -22.41 -3.97
C ARG A 125 49.71 -21.98 -5.03
N LYS A 126 49.68 -20.69 -5.42
CA LYS A 126 50.74 -20.05 -6.18
C LYS A 126 52.06 -20.23 -5.40
N ARG A 127 52.90 -21.17 -5.83
CA ARG A 127 54.30 -21.30 -5.41
C ARG A 127 55.02 -19.99 -5.76
N ARG A 128 55.17 -19.11 -4.78
CA ARG A 128 56.10 -17.98 -4.86
C ARG A 128 57.51 -18.56 -5.01
N LYS A 129 58.06 -18.54 -6.22
CA LYS A 129 59.52 -18.67 -6.43
C LYS A 129 60.17 -17.49 -5.70
N ARG A 130 60.80 -17.75 -4.55
CA ARG A 130 61.76 -16.81 -3.94
C ARG A 130 62.92 -16.69 -4.92
N ALA A 131 62.97 -15.59 -5.66
CA ALA A 131 64.18 -15.19 -6.38
C ALA A 131 65.28 -14.94 -5.33
N GLY A 132 66.40 -15.66 -5.49
CA GLY A 132 67.57 -15.49 -4.65
C GLY A 132 68.11 -14.06 -4.75
N ARG A 133 68.52 -13.50 -3.61
CA ARG A 133 69.41 -12.35 -3.57
C ARG A 133 70.82 -12.84 -3.88
N PRO A 134 71.54 -12.27 -4.86
CA PRO A 134 72.99 -12.37 -4.86
C PRO A 134 73.54 -11.47 -3.75
N ILE A 135 74.40 -12.07 -2.93
CA ILE A 135 75.34 -11.40 -2.03
C ILE A 135 76.59 -11.16 -2.87
N GLU A 136 77.07 -9.92 -2.92
CA GLU A 136 78.41 -9.44 -3.33
C GLU A 136 78.26 -7.92 -3.55
N THR A 137 79.00 -7.00 -2.92
CA THR A 137 80.27 -6.98 -2.18
C THR A 137 80.22 -5.93 -1.08
#